data_AF-A0A5N7BMC7-F1
#
_entry.id   AF-A0A5N7BMC7-F1
#
_cell.length_a   1.000
_cell.length_b   1.000
_cell.length_c   1.000
_cell.angle_alpha   90.00
_cell.angle_beta   90.00
_cell.angle_gamma   90.00
#
_symmetry.space_group_name_H-M   'P 1'
#
loop_
_entity.id
_entity.type
_entity.pdbx_description
1 polymer ?
#
loop_
_entity_poly.entity_id
_entity_poly.type
_entity_poly.pdbx_seq_one_letter_code
_entity_poly.pdbx_strand_id
1 'polypeptide(L)'
;MPTATGVTESQLHFNNWPNDRGFDANYEERSPVELAVTGCIPSYAAGVLYRTGPGKYKVDGENGDTFQVSHWFDGFSETHRFRLVGSDATQPSMRVFYNSRFSTDYLMEEARKTGRLEKISFGQKRDPCKTVFQKAQSEFSPDPSSANMRGLDKPVGENQLAVFQKAQGELNPDPSSANIGVTLSVNMPGLDKAMDARWTGSSGIKTLYAKTDSTAYKKLDPETLEPIGLASQKDLHPDLDGPMSASHARSDPITGDVYNFNLAFGKSSTYRVFHVSASTGETTILATFEGTPAYLHSLFLSGDYVILCVWNAHLNPTVLKNGSFLQAIRPFDASEPTKWYVVDRTRGQGLVATYESPPFFCFHTINAWQEDAVNGSGVDIVTEFVRYDNADTLHMLYYENLISSSTEAKAHARDKKDTFRPEFARFRLSNIPTGPSTEIKVATAEWMICKDLAPELPTMNPKLVTQKHRYTYAITARDESTFFDGIVKFDSQTKTTLLWNHHAQSPGEPIFVPRPDGSEEDDGVLLSVVLDGYSSKSYLLCLDAKTLKELGRAQVNGPIGFGFHGQHIPANGVPTGDY
;
A
#
# COMPACT_ATOMS: atom_id res chain seq x y z
N MET A 1 -23.80 43.93 23.94
CA MET A 1 -23.24 42.67 24.48
C MET A 1 -22.42 42.04 23.37
N PRO A 2 -21.09 41.94 23.48
CA PRO A 2 -20.28 41.26 22.47
C PRO A 2 -20.40 39.74 22.68
N THR A 3 -20.69 39.01 21.61
CA THR A 3 -20.66 37.54 21.58
C THR A 3 -19.22 37.06 21.69
N ALA A 4 -18.93 36.32 22.76
CA ALA A 4 -17.65 35.63 22.96
C ALA A 4 -17.58 34.39 22.06
N THR A 5 -16.66 34.36 21.11
CA THR A 5 -16.13 33.11 20.54
C THR A 5 -14.64 33.27 20.31
N GLY A 6 -13.88 33.28 21.40
CA GLY A 6 -12.42 33.25 21.40
C GLY A 6 -11.90 31.82 21.40
N VAL A 7 -12.20 31.05 20.35
CA VAL A 7 -11.55 29.76 20.12
C VAL A 7 -10.27 30.04 19.34
N THR A 8 -9.11 29.77 19.94
CA THR A 8 -7.82 29.90 19.22
C THR A 8 -7.68 28.77 18.20
N GLU A 9 -6.97 28.99 17.10
CA GLU A 9 -6.73 27.96 16.06
C GLU A 9 -6.17 26.64 16.64
N SER A 10 -5.39 26.73 17.72
CA SER A 10 -4.88 25.59 18.50
C SER A 10 -5.94 24.73 19.21
N GLN A 11 -7.17 25.23 19.39
CA GLN A 11 -8.29 24.49 19.98
C GLN A 11 -9.14 23.76 18.92
N LEU A 12 -8.94 24.08 17.63
CA LEU A 12 -9.66 23.44 16.52
C LEU A 12 -9.14 22.03 16.27
N HIS A 13 -7.83 21.80 16.36
CA HIS A 13 -7.22 20.51 16.05
C HIS A 13 -7.09 19.61 17.28
N PHE A 14 -7.30 18.30 17.11
CA PHE A 14 -7.01 17.29 18.14
C PHE A 14 -5.57 17.42 18.62
N ASN A 15 -5.37 17.52 19.95
CA ASN A 15 -4.07 17.70 20.61
C ASN A 15 -3.17 18.81 20.01
N ASN A 16 -3.75 19.84 19.40
CA ASN A 16 -2.99 20.92 18.73
C ASN A 16 -2.02 20.37 17.65
N TRP A 17 -2.48 19.33 16.93
CA TRP A 17 -1.75 18.67 15.86
C TRP A 17 -2.46 18.81 14.51
N PRO A 18 -2.30 19.95 13.80
CA PRO A 18 -2.94 20.15 12.51
C PRO A 18 -2.44 19.14 11.47
N ASN A 19 -3.36 18.46 10.78
CA ASN A 19 -3.02 17.49 9.74
C ASN A 19 -3.88 17.60 8.47
N ASP A 20 -4.89 18.47 8.48
CA ASP A 20 -5.90 18.64 7.43
C ASP A 20 -5.28 18.82 6.04
N ARG A 21 -4.20 19.61 5.96
CA ARG A 21 -3.47 19.89 4.72
C ARG A 21 -2.74 18.69 4.14
N GLY A 22 -2.42 17.68 4.95
CA GLY A 22 -1.88 16.41 4.47
C GLY A 22 -2.94 15.51 3.86
N PHE A 23 -4.22 15.69 4.20
CA PHE A 23 -5.31 14.93 3.57
C PHE A 23 -5.89 15.64 2.33
N ASP A 24 -5.72 16.96 2.23
CA ASP A 24 -6.18 17.79 1.12
C ASP A 24 -5.03 18.62 0.52
N ALA A 25 -3.96 17.93 0.14
CA ALA A 25 -2.81 18.54 -0.50
C ALA A 25 -3.14 18.82 -1.97
N ASN A 26 -3.62 20.02 -2.27
CA ASN A 26 -3.80 20.50 -3.65
C ASN A 26 -2.54 21.22 -4.15
N TYR A 27 -1.37 20.62 -3.94
CA TYR A 27 -0.06 21.18 -4.32
C TYR A 27 0.62 20.24 -5.32
N GLU A 28 0.95 20.75 -6.50
CA GLU A 28 1.55 19.98 -7.59
C GLU A 28 2.69 20.78 -8.22
N GLU A 29 3.83 20.13 -8.48
CA GLU A 29 4.96 20.71 -9.23
C GLU A 29 5.26 19.85 -10.45
N ARG A 30 4.70 20.20 -11.62
CA ARG A 30 4.83 19.37 -12.84
C ARG A 30 6.24 19.36 -13.44
N SER A 31 7.09 20.30 -13.05
CA SER A 31 8.49 20.40 -13.49
C SER A 31 9.42 20.37 -12.27
N PRO A 32 10.60 19.73 -12.38
CA PRO A 32 11.54 19.66 -11.26
C PRO A 32 11.95 21.04 -10.73
N VAL A 33 11.71 21.28 -9.45
CA VAL A 33 12.18 22.45 -8.70
C VAL A 33 13.28 22.05 -7.73
N GLU A 34 14.30 22.89 -7.56
CA GLU A 34 15.35 22.65 -6.58
C GLU A 34 14.88 23.04 -5.17
N LEU A 35 15.07 22.15 -4.20
CA LEU A 35 14.68 22.34 -2.81
C LEU A 35 15.81 22.92 -1.98
N ALA A 36 15.47 23.76 -1.01
CA ALA A 36 16.41 24.23 -0.01
C ALA A 36 16.77 23.08 0.95
N VAL A 37 18.07 22.76 1.04
CA VAL A 37 18.60 21.70 1.92
C VAL A 37 19.22 22.33 3.17
N THR A 38 18.88 21.79 4.35
CA THR A 38 19.52 22.12 5.62
C THR A 38 20.11 20.86 6.26
N GLY A 39 21.15 21.03 7.09
CA GLY A 39 21.92 19.90 7.62
C GLY A 39 22.82 19.24 6.56
N CYS A 40 23.13 17.97 6.77
CA CYS A 40 24.02 17.17 5.92
C CYS A 40 23.37 15.83 5.55
N ILE A 41 22.68 15.79 4.41
CA ILE A 41 22.20 14.53 3.82
C ILE A 41 23.41 13.82 3.18
N PRO A 42 23.77 12.60 3.59
CA PRO A 42 24.95 11.91 3.08
C PRO A 42 24.89 11.66 1.56
N SER A 43 26.02 11.86 0.86
CA SER A 43 26.08 11.71 -0.61
C SER A 43 25.75 10.31 -1.11
N TYR A 44 25.93 9.27 -0.30
CA TYR A 44 25.53 7.91 -0.68
C TYR A 44 24.00 7.71 -0.74
N ALA A 45 23.21 8.64 -0.17
CA ALA A 45 21.75 8.65 -0.32
C ALA A 45 21.29 9.16 -1.70
N ALA A 46 22.23 9.59 -2.55
CA ALA A 46 21.94 10.02 -3.91
C ALA A 46 21.17 8.94 -4.69
N GLY A 47 20.23 9.38 -5.52
CA GLY A 47 19.26 8.50 -6.16
C GLY A 47 17.96 9.20 -6.49
N VAL A 48 16.91 8.41 -6.74
CA VAL A 48 15.55 8.90 -6.97
C VAL A 48 14.62 8.22 -5.96
N LEU A 49 13.94 9.00 -5.14
CA LEU A 49 12.87 8.53 -4.27
C LEU A 49 11.52 8.87 -4.92
N TYR A 50 10.72 7.84 -5.21
CA TYR A 50 9.31 8.02 -5.53
C TYR A 50 8.45 7.80 -4.28
N ARG A 51 7.34 8.54 -4.18
CA ARG A 51 6.26 8.32 -3.21
C ARG A 51 4.94 8.35 -3.96
N THR A 52 3.95 7.57 -3.53
CA THR A 52 2.60 7.60 -4.11
C THR A 52 1.53 7.46 -3.03
N GLY A 53 0.33 7.94 -3.34
CA GLY A 53 -0.87 7.78 -2.53
C GLY A 53 -1.86 8.90 -2.79
N PRO A 54 -2.88 9.08 -1.96
CA PRO A 54 -3.86 10.15 -2.13
C PRO A 54 -3.20 11.52 -1.87
N GLY A 55 -3.29 12.42 -2.84
CA GLY A 55 -2.92 13.83 -2.64
C GLY A 55 -4.06 14.61 -2.00
N LYS A 56 -5.29 14.41 -2.52
CA LYS A 56 -6.50 15.08 -2.02
C LYS A 56 -7.74 14.21 -2.11
N TYR A 57 -8.80 14.64 -1.45
CA TYR A 57 -10.07 13.89 -1.39
C TYR A 57 -11.30 14.70 -1.82
N LYS A 58 -11.11 15.99 -2.12
CA LYS A 58 -12.15 16.92 -2.54
C LYS A 58 -11.89 17.46 -3.93
N VAL A 59 -12.98 17.73 -4.64
CA VAL A 59 -12.99 18.43 -5.93
C VAL A 59 -14.16 19.40 -5.94
N ASP A 60 -13.87 20.69 -6.10
CA ASP A 60 -14.90 21.71 -6.27
C ASP A 60 -15.55 21.56 -7.65
N GLY A 61 -16.87 21.49 -7.68
CA GLY A 61 -17.68 21.31 -8.87
C GLY A 61 -18.01 22.63 -9.58
N GLU A 62 -18.42 22.52 -10.85
CA GLU A 62 -18.76 23.69 -11.68
C GLU A 62 -19.94 24.52 -11.14
N ASN A 63 -20.84 23.86 -10.41
CA ASN A 63 -22.06 24.48 -9.89
C ASN A 63 -21.90 25.02 -8.46
N GLY A 64 -20.68 25.03 -7.91
CA GLY A 64 -20.38 25.50 -6.55
C GLY A 64 -20.52 24.45 -5.44
N ASP A 65 -20.94 23.22 -5.77
CA ASP A 65 -20.92 22.08 -4.85
C ASP A 65 -19.53 21.43 -4.80
N THR A 66 -19.10 20.89 -3.66
CA THR A 66 -17.84 20.11 -3.55
C THR A 66 -18.12 18.61 -3.54
N PHE A 67 -17.54 17.88 -4.49
CA PHE A 67 -17.48 16.42 -4.44
C PHE A 67 -16.42 15.99 -3.44
N GLN A 68 -16.72 14.98 -2.60
CA GLN A 68 -15.77 14.43 -1.63
C GLN A 68 -15.84 12.91 -1.58
N VAL A 69 -14.67 12.28 -1.51
CA VAL A 69 -14.59 10.86 -1.15
C VAL A 69 -14.56 10.66 0.36
N SER A 70 -15.05 9.53 0.84
CA SER A 70 -15.25 9.29 2.28
C SER A 70 -14.06 8.65 2.97
N HIS A 71 -13.30 7.82 2.26
CA HIS A 71 -12.26 6.97 2.82
C HIS A 71 -10.89 7.34 2.29
N TRP A 72 -9.85 7.25 3.11
CA TRP A 72 -8.48 7.65 2.74
C TRP A 72 -7.99 6.94 1.47
N PHE A 73 -8.26 5.64 1.36
CA PHE A 73 -7.93 4.81 0.18
C PHE A 73 -8.68 5.19 -1.11
N ASP A 74 -9.70 6.05 -1.06
CA ASP A 74 -10.42 6.54 -2.23
C ASP A 74 -9.87 7.87 -2.76
N GLY A 75 -8.94 8.51 -2.05
CA GLY A 75 -8.38 9.80 -2.43
C GLY A 75 -7.71 9.77 -3.81
N PHE A 76 -7.68 10.92 -4.47
CA PHE A 76 -7.14 11.07 -5.82
C PHE A 76 -5.62 10.89 -5.80
N SER A 77 -5.14 9.87 -6.51
CA SER A 77 -3.72 9.48 -6.47
C SER A 77 -2.80 10.55 -7.06
N GLU A 78 -1.77 10.90 -6.30
CA GLU A 78 -0.65 11.74 -6.66
C GLU A 78 0.65 10.95 -6.49
N THR A 79 1.59 11.14 -7.40
CA THR A 79 2.94 10.59 -7.32
C THR A 79 3.94 11.73 -7.16
N HIS A 80 4.91 11.55 -6.28
CA HIS A 80 5.97 12.51 -5.97
C HIS A 80 7.33 11.89 -6.29
N ARG A 81 8.26 12.73 -6.74
CA ARG A 81 9.62 12.34 -7.09
C ARG A 81 10.62 13.29 -6.45
N PHE A 82 11.56 12.74 -5.71
CA PHE A 82 12.73 13.45 -5.17
C PHE A 82 13.99 12.92 -5.84
N ARG A 83 14.70 13.75 -6.60
CA ARG A 83 16.00 13.41 -7.16
C ARG A 83 17.11 13.98 -6.29
N LEU A 84 17.84 13.10 -5.62
CA LEU A 84 18.96 13.43 -4.73
C LEU A 84 20.26 13.31 -5.53
N VAL A 85 20.99 14.43 -5.66
CA VAL A 85 22.27 14.51 -6.37
C VAL A 85 23.36 14.72 -5.33
N GLY A 86 24.15 13.66 -5.10
CA GLY A 86 25.22 13.64 -4.12
C GLY A 86 26.30 14.69 -4.38
N SER A 87 27.09 15.00 -3.36
CA SER A 87 28.23 15.90 -3.51
C SER A 87 29.38 15.24 -4.29
N ASP A 88 30.11 16.06 -5.04
CA ASP A 88 31.36 15.70 -5.72
C ASP A 88 32.37 16.86 -5.65
N ALA A 89 33.50 16.74 -6.36
CA ALA A 89 34.56 17.76 -6.36
C ALA A 89 34.10 19.14 -6.89
N THR A 90 33.03 19.18 -7.68
CA THR A 90 32.45 20.40 -8.28
C THR A 90 31.19 20.88 -7.57
N GLN A 91 30.54 20.01 -6.79
CA GLN A 91 29.33 20.29 -6.04
C GLN A 91 29.49 19.81 -4.59
N PRO A 92 29.90 20.67 -3.64
CA PRO A 92 30.32 20.23 -2.31
C PRO A 92 29.17 19.76 -1.40
N SER A 93 27.92 20.03 -1.76
CA SER A 93 26.73 19.65 -0.98
C SER A 93 25.69 18.88 -1.80
N MET A 94 24.88 18.08 -1.11
CA MET A 94 23.71 17.42 -1.69
C MET A 94 22.75 18.45 -2.28
N ARG A 95 22.25 18.19 -3.49
CA ARG A 95 21.12 18.93 -4.09
C ARG A 95 19.92 18.00 -4.20
N VAL A 96 18.73 18.53 -3.96
CA VAL A 96 17.49 17.77 -4.02
C VAL A 96 16.53 18.49 -4.96
N PHE A 97 16.00 17.77 -5.94
CA PHE A 97 14.97 18.27 -6.84
C PHE A 97 13.66 17.56 -6.59
N TYR A 98 12.54 18.25 -6.74
CA TYR A 98 11.20 17.74 -6.50
C TYR A 98 10.27 18.02 -7.67
N ASN A 99 9.46 17.05 -8.03
CA ASN A 99 8.27 17.22 -8.86
C ASN A 99 7.18 16.24 -8.43
N SER A 100 5.93 16.57 -8.71
CA SER A 100 4.78 15.69 -8.47
C SER A 100 3.73 15.81 -9.56
N ARG A 101 2.86 14.80 -9.66
CA ARG A 101 1.76 14.78 -10.62
C ARG A 101 0.58 13.96 -10.10
N PHE A 102 -0.61 14.54 -10.18
CA PHE A 102 -1.85 13.78 -10.06
C PHE A 102 -1.98 12.84 -11.25
N SER A 103 -2.22 11.57 -10.96
CA SER A 103 -2.42 10.54 -11.98
C SER A 103 -3.90 10.31 -12.27
N THR A 104 -4.77 11.22 -11.85
CA THR A 104 -6.25 11.05 -11.81
C THR A 104 -7.01 12.26 -12.36
N ASP A 105 -6.38 13.06 -13.22
CA ASP A 105 -6.96 14.27 -13.83
C ASP A 105 -8.34 14.01 -14.46
N TYR A 106 -8.50 12.91 -15.21
CA TYR A 106 -9.80 12.52 -15.77
C TYR A 106 -10.88 12.32 -14.69
N LEU A 107 -10.57 11.60 -13.61
CA LEU A 107 -11.52 11.33 -12.53
C LEU A 107 -11.89 12.61 -11.78
N MET A 108 -10.92 13.49 -11.52
CA MET A 108 -11.20 14.77 -10.90
C MET A 108 -12.10 15.63 -11.80
N GLU A 109 -11.87 15.62 -13.12
CA GLU A 109 -12.69 16.35 -14.09
C GLU A 109 -14.12 15.78 -14.19
N GLU A 110 -14.28 14.46 -14.14
CA GLU A 110 -15.58 13.80 -14.09
C GLU A 110 -16.34 14.19 -12.81
N ALA A 111 -15.67 14.14 -11.65
CA ALA A 111 -16.23 14.56 -10.38
C ALA A 111 -16.63 16.04 -10.38
N ARG A 112 -15.78 16.91 -10.95
CA ARG A 112 -16.02 18.35 -11.09
C ARG A 112 -17.27 18.66 -11.91
N LYS A 113 -17.45 17.96 -13.04
CA LYS A 113 -18.58 18.16 -13.96
C LYS A 113 -19.88 17.54 -13.46
N THR A 114 -19.81 16.36 -12.85
CA THR A 114 -21.00 15.55 -12.58
C THR A 114 -21.38 15.48 -11.11
N GLY A 115 -20.48 15.85 -10.19
CA GLY A 115 -20.66 15.70 -8.75
C GLY A 115 -20.71 14.24 -8.29
N ARG A 116 -20.26 13.28 -9.11
CA ARG A 116 -20.27 11.84 -8.80
C ARG A 116 -19.12 11.10 -9.51
N LEU A 117 -18.84 9.89 -9.03
CA LEU A 117 -17.97 8.92 -9.68
C LEU A 117 -18.70 7.57 -9.72
N GLU A 118 -18.91 7.00 -10.90
CA GLU A 118 -19.64 5.73 -11.09
C GLU A 118 -18.68 4.53 -11.15
N LYS A 119 -17.80 4.39 -10.13
CA LYS A 119 -16.85 3.27 -10.02
C LYS A 119 -16.95 2.60 -8.65
N ILE A 120 -16.53 1.33 -8.58
CA ILE A 120 -16.33 0.66 -7.29
C ILE A 120 -15.21 1.40 -6.56
N SER A 121 -15.54 1.92 -5.39
CA SER A 121 -14.60 2.55 -4.46
C SER A 121 -14.24 1.58 -3.34
N PHE A 122 -13.15 1.87 -2.63
CA PHE A 122 -12.79 1.17 -1.43
C PHE A 122 -13.84 1.36 -0.32
N GLY A 123 -14.17 2.61 0.02
CA GLY A 123 -14.95 2.93 1.20
C GLY A 123 -15.99 4.03 1.04
N GLN A 124 -16.28 4.51 -0.18
CA GLN A 124 -17.24 5.61 -0.38
C GLN A 124 -18.60 5.33 0.30
N LYS A 125 -19.00 6.21 1.22
CA LYS A 125 -20.36 6.18 1.79
C LYS A 125 -21.35 6.59 0.71
N ARG A 126 -22.33 5.75 0.42
CA ARG A 126 -23.45 6.10 -0.47
C ARG A 126 -24.56 6.74 0.37
N ASP A 127 -25.09 7.87 -0.09
CA ASP A 127 -26.23 8.54 0.55
C ASP A 127 -27.50 7.69 0.35
N PRO A 128 -28.10 7.13 1.43
CA PRO A 128 -29.30 6.31 1.34
C PRO A 128 -30.48 7.06 0.71
N CYS A 129 -30.60 8.37 0.96
CA CYS A 129 -31.72 9.19 0.50
C CYS A 129 -31.71 9.38 -1.01
N LYS A 130 -30.53 9.53 -1.64
CA LYS A 130 -30.42 9.63 -3.11
C LYS A 130 -30.85 8.35 -3.82
N THR A 131 -30.55 7.17 -3.27
CA THR A 131 -31.00 5.88 -3.81
C THR A 131 -32.51 5.65 -3.69
N VAL A 132 -33.14 6.13 -2.60
CA VAL A 132 -34.60 6.03 -2.42
C VAL A 132 -35.34 6.98 -3.36
N PHE A 133 -34.85 8.22 -3.52
CA PHE A 133 -35.43 9.18 -4.46
C PHE A 133 -35.25 8.76 -5.93
N GLN A 134 -34.11 8.17 -6.30
CA GLN A 134 -33.92 7.60 -7.65
C GLN A 134 -34.83 6.40 -7.91
N LYS A 135 -35.03 5.51 -6.93
CA LYS A 135 -36.01 4.42 -7.05
C LYS A 135 -37.44 4.95 -7.20
N ALA A 136 -37.81 5.96 -6.41
CA ALA A 136 -39.11 6.62 -6.52
C ALA A 136 -39.31 7.37 -7.85
N GLN A 137 -38.24 7.88 -8.47
CA GLN A 137 -38.29 8.49 -9.81
C GLN A 137 -38.36 7.44 -10.94
N SER A 138 -37.75 6.26 -10.78
CA SER A 138 -37.84 5.17 -11.77
C SER A 138 -39.20 4.45 -11.77
N GLU A 139 -39.98 4.54 -10.69
CA GLU A 139 -41.35 4.01 -10.64
C GLU A 139 -42.38 4.90 -11.37
N PHE A 140 -41.98 6.09 -11.86
CA PHE A 140 -42.79 6.96 -12.69
C PHE A 140 -42.14 7.19 -14.06
N SER A 141 -42.05 6.12 -14.85
CA SER A 141 -42.00 6.22 -16.30
C SER A 141 -42.81 5.07 -16.89
N PRO A 142 -43.90 5.35 -17.64
CA PRO A 142 -44.65 4.31 -18.32
C PRO A 142 -43.84 3.82 -19.51
N ASP A 143 -43.44 2.55 -19.47
CA ASP A 143 -42.79 1.84 -20.57
C ASP A 143 -43.83 1.43 -21.63
N PRO A 144 -43.72 1.83 -22.91
CA PRO A 144 -44.50 1.24 -23.97
C PRO A 144 -43.74 0.08 -24.65
N SER A 145 -44.45 -1.05 -24.69
CA SER A 145 -44.36 -2.16 -25.64
C SER A 145 -43.45 -3.35 -25.30
N SER A 146 -44.15 -4.46 -25.07
CA SER A 146 -43.68 -5.83 -25.00
C SER A 146 -43.53 -6.43 -26.41
N ALA A 147 -42.44 -7.18 -26.64
CA ALA A 147 -42.42 -8.34 -27.54
C ALA A 147 -41.14 -9.20 -27.40
N ASN A 148 -41.32 -10.44 -26.96
CA ASN A 148 -40.61 -11.68 -27.32
C ASN A 148 -39.07 -11.70 -27.49
N MET A 149 -38.38 -12.52 -26.69
CA MET A 149 -37.81 -13.79 -27.19
C MET A 149 -37.36 -14.74 -26.06
N ARG A 150 -37.65 -16.03 -26.28
CA ARG A 150 -37.18 -17.19 -25.51
C ARG A 150 -35.71 -17.47 -25.82
N GLY A 151 -34.97 -17.99 -24.84
CA GLY A 151 -33.92 -18.99 -25.10
C GLY A 151 -32.63 -18.85 -24.31
N LEU A 152 -32.23 -19.99 -23.75
CA LEU A 152 -30.88 -20.44 -23.34
C LEU A 152 -30.45 -20.13 -21.90
N ASP A 153 -30.64 -21.16 -21.06
CA ASP A 153 -29.89 -21.42 -19.84
C ASP A 153 -28.38 -21.24 -20.08
N LYS A 154 -27.78 -20.28 -19.38
CA LYS A 154 -26.34 -20.15 -19.21
C LYS A 154 -25.99 -20.21 -17.71
N PRO A 155 -24.84 -20.79 -17.34
CA PRO A 155 -24.47 -20.97 -15.94
C PRO A 155 -24.25 -19.63 -15.25
N VAL A 156 -24.76 -19.51 -14.02
CA VAL A 156 -24.81 -18.33 -13.15
C VAL A 156 -23.42 -17.70 -12.82
N GLY A 157 -22.31 -18.29 -13.28
CA GLY A 157 -20.94 -17.82 -13.03
C GLY A 157 -20.41 -16.73 -13.97
N GLU A 158 -20.80 -16.71 -15.25
CA GLU A 158 -20.30 -15.71 -16.23
C GLU A 158 -20.77 -14.27 -15.92
N ASN A 159 -21.83 -14.13 -15.13
CA ASN A 159 -22.52 -12.87 -14.89
C ASN A 159 -22.02 -12.10 -13.64
N GLN A 160 -20.97 -12.58 -12.95
CA GLN A 160 -20.33 -11.87 -11.84
C GLN A 160 -19.04 -11.18 -12.29
N LEU A 161 -18.17 -11.90 -13.00
CA LEU A 161 -16.93 -11.35 -13.58
C LEU A 161 -17.21 -10.20 -14.55
N ALA A 162 -18.21 -10.36 -15.43
CA ALA A 162 -18.65 -9.33 -16.36
C ALA A 162 -19.24 -8.09 -15.67
N VAL A 163 -19.81 -8.23 -14.46
CA VAL A 163 -20.35 -7.09 -13.69
C VAL A 163 -19.23 -6.36 -12.95
N PHE A 164 -18.20 -7.05 -12.44
CA PHE A 164 -16.99 -6.40 -11.93
C PHE A 164 -16.22 -5.67 -13.03
N GLN A 165 -16.03 -6.33 -14.18
CA GLN A 165 -15.40 -5.74 -15.35
C GLN A 165 -16.22 -4.57 -15.92
N LYS A 166 -17.57 -4.67 -15.97
CA LYS A 166 -18.44 -3.53 -16.31
C LYS A 166 -18.45 -2.43 -15.26
N ALA A 167 -18.34 -2.74 -13.97
CA ALA A 167 -18.30 -1.77 -12.89
C ALA A 167 -16.93 -1.05 -12.77
N GLN A 168 -15.89 -1.59 -13.41
CA GLN A 168 -14.65 -0.86 -13.71
C GLN A 168 -14.74 -0.01 -14.99
N GLY A 169 -15.88 -0.08 -15.72
CA GLY A 169 -16.13 0.58 -16.99
C GLY A 169 -15.50 -0.15 -18.17
N GLU A 170 -16.08 -0.03 -19.37
CA GLU A 170 -15.26 -0.17 -20.58
C GLU A 170 -14.05 0.75 -20.40
N LEU A 171 -12.83 0.21 -20.52
CA LEU A 171 -11.60 0.95 -20.26
C LEU A 171 -11.62 2.23 -21.10
N ASN A 172 -11.87 3.35 -20.42
CA ASN A 172 -11.53 4.63 -20.99
C ASN A 172 -10.03 4.58 -21.26
N PRO A 173 -9.58 4.77 -22.52
CA PRO A 173 -8.18 4.64 -22.87
C PRO A 173 -7.30 5.66 -22.15
N ASP A 174 -7.89 6.72 -21.57
CA ASP A 174 -7.20 7.67 -20.71
C ASP A 174 -6.69 6.97 -19.44
N PRO A 175 -5.36 6.87 -19.24
CA PRO A 175 -4.78 6.22 -18.07
C PRO A 175 -5.12 6.91 -16.75
N SER A 176 -5.52 8.18 -16.78
CA SER A 176 -5.94 8.93 -15.60
C SER A 176 -7.38 8.65 -15.17
N SER A 177 -8.11 7.83 -15.94
CA SER A 177 -9.46 7.37 -15.58
C SER A 177 -9.45 6.28 -14.50
N ALA A 178 -8.31 5.69 -14.15
CA ALA A 178 -8.20 4.69 -13.10
C ALA A 178 -7.50 5.26 -11.86
N ASN A 179 -8.05 5.09 -10.66
CA ASN A 179 -7.38 5.51 -9.42
C ASN A 179 -6.46 4.39 -8.93
N ILE A 180 -5.21 4.42 -9.37
CA ILE A 180 -4.16 3.43 -9.05
C ILE A 180 -2.95 4.22 -8.56
N GLY A 181 -2.54 3.97 -7.31
CA GLY A 181 -1.49 4.77 -6.66
C GLY A 181 -1.14 4.34 -5.24
N VAL A 182 -1.29 3.04 -4.91
CA VAL A 182 -0.99 2.51 -3.57
C VAL A 182 0.51 2.23 -3.41
N THR A 183 1.08 1.41 -4.29
CA THR A 183 2.51 1.08 -4.35
C THR A 183 3.08 1.36 -5.74
N LEU A 184 4.40 1.34 -5.87
CA LEU A 184 5.13 1.52 -7.13
C LEU A 184 6.05 0.34 -7.39
N SER A 185 6.14 -0.09 -8.65
CA SER A 185 7.18 -0.99 -9.15
C SER A 185 8.00 -0.25 -10.20
N VAL A 186 9.29 -0.07 -9.94
CA VAL A 186 10.23 0.33 -10.99
C VAL A 186 10.69 -0.90 -11.77
N ASN A 187 10.68 -0.80 -13.09
CA ASN A 187 11.12 -1.85 -14.01
C ASN A 187 10.39 -3.19 -13.83
N MET A 188 9.06 -3.12 -13.66
CA MET A 188 8.21 -4.31 -13.57
C MET A 188 8.44 -5.22 -14.80
N PRO A 189 8.86 -6.47 -14.62
CA PRO A 189 9.09 -7.37 -15.75
C PRO A 189 7.78 -7.84 -16.40
N GLY A 190 7.87 -8.30 -17.64
CA GLY A 190 6.76 -8.92 -18.39
C GLY A 190 5.73 -7.96 -18.99
N LEU A 191 5.58 -6.74 -18.48
CA LEU A 191 4.62 -5.76 -19.03
C LEU A 191 5.16 -4.97 -20.25
N ASP A 192 6.48 -4.87 -20.38
CA ASP A 192 7.13 -4.16 -21.49
C ASP A 192 7.99 -5.12 -22.33
N LYS A 193 7.83 -5.10 -23.66
CA LYS A 193 8.45 -6.06 -24.60
C LYS A 193 9.97 -5.93 -24.80
N ALA A 194 10.67 -5.12 -24.00
CA ALA A 194 12.11 -4.92 -24.14
C ALA A 194 12.74 -4.48 -22.81
N MET A 195 13.13 -5.45 -21.97
CA MET A 195 14.05 -5.19 -20.86
C MET A 195 15.29 -6.08 -21.01
N ASP A 196 16.24 -5.62 -21.80
CA ASP A 196 17.59 -6.18 -21.80
C ASP A 196 18.30 -5.77 -20.49
N ALA A 197 18.49 -6.74 -19.61
CA ALA A 197 19.33 -6.76 -18.41
C ALA A 197 18.88 -6.00 -17.13
N ARG A 198 19.25 -6.61 -15.98
CA ARG A 198 19.15 -6.05 -14.61
C ARG A 198 20.03 -4.80 -14.48
N TRP A 199 19.58 -3.80 -13.74
CA TRP A 199 20.27 -2.52 -13.55
C TRP A 199 20.77 -2.35 -12.09
N THR A 200 21.87 -1.60 -11.88
CA THR A 200 22.55 -1.43 -10.58
C THR A 200 22.79 0.03 -10.12
N GLY A 201 22.03 1.02 -10.62
CA GLY A 201 22.16 2.46 -10.29
C GLY A 201 21.21 3.44 -11.03
N SER A 202 20.76 4.54 -10.44
CA SER A 202 19.59 5.37 -10.86
C SER A 202 19.42 5.78 -12.33
N SER A 203 20.45 5.69 -13.18
CA SER A 203 20.33 5.79 -14.65
C SER A 203 19.58 4.62 -15.32
N GLY A 204 19.12 3.62 -14.56
CA GLY A 204 18.43 2.44 -15.07
C GLY A 204 16.92 2.38 -14.81
N ILE A 205 16.28 3.47 -14.37
CA ILE A 205 14.82 3.57 -14.29
C ILE A 205 14.29 3.67 -15.72
N LYS A 206 13.72 2.59 -16.26
CA LYS A 206 13.15 2.54 -17.61
C LYS A 206 11.63 2.63 -17.56
N THR A 207 11.01 2.01 -16.56
CA THR A 207 9.55 1.97 -16.43
C THR A 207 9.15 2.17 -14.97
N LEU A 208 8.00 2.81 -14.76
CA LEU A 208 7.41 3.05 -13.45
C LEU A 208 5.94 2.65 -13.51
N TYR A 209 5.53 1.72 -12.66
CA TYR A 209 4.15 1.25 -12.58
C TYR A 209 3.58 1.51 -11.21
N ALA A 210 2.47 2.25 -11.14
CA ALA A 210 1.64 2.31 -9.96
C ALA A 210 0.71 1.09 -9.89
N LYS A 211 0.49 0.60 -8.67
CA LYS A 211 -0.35 -0.56 -8.35
C LYS A 211 -1.38 -0.20 -7.29
N THR A 212 -2.38 -1.07 -7.17
CA THR A 212 -3.37 -1.08 -6.10
C THR A 212 -3.69 -2.54 -5.77
N ASP A 213 -4.59 -2.83 -4.83
CA ASP A 213 -4.97 -4.21 -4.46
C ASP A 213 -5.92 -4.86 -5.49
N SER A 214 -5.72 -4.53 -6.76
CA SER A 214 -6.40 -5.09 -7.93
C SER A 214 -5.37 -5.58 -8.93
N THR A 215 -5.82 -6.19 -10.01
CA THR A 215 -4.91 -6.69 -11.06
C THR A 215 -4.45 -5.64 -12.06
N ALA A 216 -4.91 -4.39 -11.92
CA ALA A 216 -4.57 -3.29 -12.82
C ALA A 216 -3.27 -2.59 -12.41
N TYR A 217 -2.49 -2.22 -13.42
CA TYR A 217 -1.28 -1.41 -13.33
C TYR A 217 -1.49 -0.10 -14.09
N LYS A 218 -0.93 0.99 -13.58
CA LYS A 218 -0.83 2.26 -14.30
C LYS A 218 0.61 2.59 -14.59
N LYS A 219 0.96 2.67 -15.87
CA LYS A 219 2.29 3.09 -16.30
C LYS A 219 2.41 4.60 -16.16
N LEU A 220 3.46 5.04 -15.50
CA LEU A 220 3.85 6.44 -15.35
C LEU A 220 5.15 6.70 -16.11
N ASP A 221 5.28 7.89 -16.69
CA ASP A 221 6.59 8.38 -17.12
C ASP A 221 7.49 8.58 -15.88
N PRO A 222 8.70 8.00 -15.82
CA PRO A 222 9.51 8.04 -14.61
C PRO A 222 10.05 9.43 -14.27
N GLU A 223 10.12 10.36 -15.23
CA GLU A 223 10.64 11.71 -14.99
C GLU A 223 9.50 12.70 -14.75
N THR A 224 8.51 12.72 -15.65
CA THR A 224 7.39 13.69 -15.62
C THR A 224 6.21 13.22 -14.77
N LEU A 225 6.18 11.93 -14.40
CA LEU A 225 5.11 11.27 -13.65
C LEU A 225 3.76 11.26 -14.38
N GLU A 226 3.76 11.54 -15.68
CA GLU A 226 2.58 11.48 -16.53
C GLU A 226 2.00 10.06 -16.57
N PRO A 227 0.69 9.88 -16.36
CA PRO A 227 0.08 8.58 -16.61
C PRO A 227 0.02 8.31 -18.12
N ILE A 228 0.80 7.33 -18.59
CA ILE A 228 1.05 7.05 -20.01
C ILE A 228 0.49 5.72 -20.50
N GLY A 229 -0.07 4.89 -19.61
CA GLY A 229 -0.69 3.63 -20.00
C GLY A 229 -1.37 2.88 -18.87
N LEU A 230 -2.20 1.91 -19.24
CA LEU A 230 -2.79 0.92 -18.33
C LEU A 230 -2.36 -0.47 -18.80
N ALA A 231 -2.15 -1.36 -17.84
CA ALA A 231 -1.93 -2.77 -18.06
C ALA A 231 -2.61 -3.58 -16.95
N SER A 232 -2.59 -4.90 -17.06
CA SER A 232 -3.19 -5.80 -16.09
C SER A 232 -2.39 -7.09 -15.96
N GLN A 233 -2.68 -7.88 -14.92
CA GLN A 233 -2.09 -9.22 -14.82
C GLN A 233 -2.47 -10.15 -15.97
N LYS A 234 -3.57 -9.88 -16.69
CA LYS A 234 -3.95 -10.64 -17.88
C LYS A 234 -2.98 -10.41 -19.05
N ASP A 235 -2.30 -9.25 -19.07
CA ASP A 235 -1.24 -8.95 -20.04
C ASP A 235 0.06 -9.70 -19.70
N LEU A 236 0.25 -10.10 -18.43
CA LEU A 236 1.35 -10.98 -17.99
C LEU A 236 1.09 -12.44 -18.34
N HIS A 237 -0.13 -12.93 -18.08
CA HIS A 237 -0.54 -14.30 -18.37
C HIS A 237 -2.07 -14.42 -18.48
N PRO A 238 -2.61 -15.14 -19.48
CA PRO A 238 -4.05 -15.18 -19.76
C PRO A 238 -4.91 -15.74 -18.61
N ASP A 239 -4.36 -16.66 -17.81
CA ASP A 239 -5.06 -17.27 -16.66
C ASP A 239 -5.08 -16.38 -15.41
N LEU A 240 -4.39 -15.24 -15.40
CA LEU A 240 -4.46 -14.27 -14.29
C LEU A 240 -5.67 -13.34 -14.51
N ASP A 241 -6.85 -13.95 -14.53
CA ASP A 241 -8.11 -13.35 -14.95
C ASP A 241 -8.98 -12.83 -13.79
N GLY A 242 -8.52 -13.00 -12.55
CA GLY A 242 -9.18 -12.49 -11.36
C GLY A 242 -9.12 -10.96 -11.21
N PRO A 243 -10.03 -10.35 -10.42
CA PRO A 243 -10.02 -8.90 -10.20
C PRO A 243 -9.08 -8.43 -9.07
N MET A 244 -8.58 -9.34 -8.23
CA MET A 244 -7.86 -9.00 -6.99
C MET A 244 -6.42 -9.54 -6.99
N SER A 245 -5.52 -8.78 -6.37
CA SER A 245 -4.11 -9.09 -6.16
C SER A 245 -3.57 -8.25 -5.00
N ALA A 246 -2.40 -8.57 -4.45
CA ALA A 246 -1.70 -7.65 -3.55
C ALA A 246 -1.11 -6.48 -4.33
N SER A 247 -1.18 -5.28 -3.74
CA SER A 247 -0.39 -4.13 -4.19
C SER A 247 1.10 -4.31 -3.85
N HIS A 248 1.43 -4.96 -2.72
CA HIS A 248 2.80 -5.36 -2.40
C HIS A 248 3.14 -6.71 -3.03
N ALA A 249 3.56 -6.68 -4.29
CA ALA A 249 4.32 -7.80 -4.87
C ALA A 249 5.66 -7.96 -4.13
N ARG A 250 6.31 -9.12 -4.22
CA ARG A 250 7.65 -9.35 -3.65
C ARG A 250 8.65 -9.66 -4.76
N SER A 251 9.79 -9.00 -4.73
CA SER A 251 10.88 -9.12 -5.69
C SER A 251 12.00 -9.89 -5.05
N ASP A 252 12.55 -10.85 -5.78
CA ASP A 252 13.73 -11.55 -5.33
C ASP A 252 14.96 -10.61 -5.39
N PRO A 253 15.72 -10.44 -4.29
CA PRO A 253 16.87 -9.55 -4.27
C PRO A 253 18.07 -10.06 -5.11
N ILE A 254 18.10 -11.34 -5.48
CA ILE A 254 19.13 -12.00 -6.28
C ILE A 254 18.73 -12.04 -7.76
N THR A 255 17.53 -12.50 -8.11
CA THR A 255 17.13 -12.65 -9.53
C THR A 255 16.44 -11.41 -10.08
N GLY A 256 15.77 -10.64 -9.23
CA GLY A 256 14.87 -9.55 -9.62
C GLY A 256 13.47 -10.03 -10.01
N ASP A 257 13.20 -11.34 -9.99
CA ASP A 257 11.89 -11.90 -10.34
C ASP A 257 10.83 -11.38 -9.37
N VAL A 258 9.62 -11.13 -9.88
CA VAL A 258 8.52 -10.56 -9.10
C VAL A 258 7.45 -11.63 -8.85
N TYR A 259 7.04 -11.77 -7.59
CA TYR A 259 6.07 -12.75 -7.09
C TYR A 259 4.82 -12.04 -6.58
N ASN A 260 3.66 -12.56 -6.95
CA ASN A 260 2.36 -12.08 -6.47
C ASN A 260 1.31 -13.19 -6.56
N PHE A 261 0.05 -12.86 -6.28
CA PHE A 261 -1.09 -13.73 -6.50
C PHE A 261 -2.17 -13.06 -7.34
N ASN A 262 -2.99 -13.88 -7.97
CA ASN A 262 -4.24 -13.49 -8.61
C ASN A 262 -5.39 -14.22 -7.91
N LEU A 263 -6.43 -13.49 -7.52
CA LEU A 263 -7.63 -14.05 -6.93
C LEU A 263 -8.81 -13.86 -7.87
N ALA A 264 -9.32 -14.97 -8.41
CA ALA A 264 -10.52 -15.02 -9.24
C ALA A 264 -11.74 -15.46 -8.43
N PHE A 265 -12.83 -14.70 -8.55
CA PHE A 265 -14.10 -15.04 -7.89
C PHE A 265 -14.87 -16.11 -8.68
N GLY A 266 -15.39 -17.10 -7.95
CA GLY A 266 -16.19 -18.18 -8.50
C GLY A 266 -17.05 -18.83 -7.43
N LYS A 267 -17.74 -19.93 -7.78
CA LYS A 267 -18.44 -20.77 -6.78
C LYS A 267 -17.49 -21.22 -5.67
N SER A 268 -16.29 -21.62 -6.09
CA SER A 268 -15.06 -21.61 -5.30
C SER A 268 -14.17 -20.51 -5.87
N SER A 269 -13.66 -19.63 -5.01
CA SER A 269 -12.68 -18.63 -5.47
C SER A 269 -11.32 -19.28 -5.62
N THR A 270 -10.57 -18.87 -6.64
CA THR A 270 -9.30 -19.50 -7.03
C THR A 270 -8.16 -18.52 -6.78
N TYR A 271 -7.16 -18.95 -6.02
CA TYR A 271 -5.87 -18.27 -5.88
C TYR A 271 -4.88 -18.86 -6.87
N ARG A 272 -4.15 -18.00 -7.58
CA ARG A 272 -3.02 -18.37 -8.44
C ARG A 272 -1.79 -17.62 -7.97
N VAL A 273 -0.86 -18.30 -7.34
CA VAL A 273 0.44 -17.72 -6.97
C VAL A 273 1.34 -17.82 -8.19
N PHE A 274 1.94 -16.71 -8.60
CA PHE A 274 2.72 -16.63 -9.83
C PHE A 274 4.02 -15.86 -9.63
N HIS A 275 4.95 -16.05 -10.55
CA HIS A 275 6.13 -15.21 -10.69
C HIS A 275 6.23 -14.63 -12.10
N VAL A 276 6.94 -13.52 -12.24
CA VAL A 276 7.36 -12.94 -13.52
C VAL A 276 8.87 -12.87 -13.52
N SER A 277 9.49 -13.52 -14.48
CA SER A 277 10.94 -13.57 -14.60
C SER A 277 11.51 -12.22 -15.03
N ALA A 278 12.46 -11.67 -14.28
CA ALA A 278 13.12 -10.41 -14.64
C ALA A 278 14.05 -10.53 -15.84
N SER A 279 14.59 -11.73 -16.10
CA SER A 279 15.51 -11.96 -17.20
C SER A 279 14.82 -12.24 -18.54
N THR A 280 13.63 -12.84 -18.51
CA THR A 280 12.89 -13.24 -19.73
C THR A 280 11.59 -12.47 -19.94
N GLY A 281 11.03 -11.87 -18.89
CA GLY A 281 9.68 -11.33 -18.90
C GLY A 281 8.57 -12.38 -18.88
N GLU A 282 8.90 -13.67 -18.83
CA GLU A 282 7.91 -14.75 -18.84
C GLU A 282 7.23 -14.89 -17.47
N THR A 283 5.91 -15.14 -17.50
CA THR A 283 5.10 -15.36 -16.30
C THR A 283 4.82 -16.84 -16.13
N THR A 284 4.97 -17.35 -14.91
CA THR A 284 4.69 -18.75 -14.55
C THR A 284 3.77 -18.80 -13.34
N ILE A 285 2.71 -19.60 -13.44
CA ILE A 285 1.86 -19.92 -12.29
C ILE A 285 2.53 -21.04 -11.50
N LEU A 286 2.93 -20.73 -10.28
CA LEU A 286 3.61 -21.65 -9.36
C LEU A 286 2.62 -22.61 -8.71
N ALA A 287 1.46 -22.10 -8.30
CA ALA A 287 0.40 -22.91 -7.70
C ALA A 287 -0.98 -22.33 -8.01
N THR A 288 -1.97 -23.22 -8.18
CA THR A 288 -3.39 -22.88 -8.27
C THR A 288 -4.16 -23.69 -7.24
N PHE A 289 -4.96 -23.03 -6.41
CA PHE A 289 -5.78 -23.70 -5.41
C PHE A 289 -7.04 -22.89 -5.08
N GLU A 290 -8.05 -23.58 -4.57
CA GLU A 290 -9.29 -22.94 -4.13
C GLU A 290 -9.16 -22.46 -2.68
N GLY A 291 -9.83 -21.35 -2.36
CA GLY A 291 -9.89 -20.83 -0.99
C GLY A 291 -10.99 -19.80 -0.81
N THR A 292 -11.30 -19.50 0.45
CA THR A 292 -12.19 -18.38 0.77
C THR A 292 -11.55 -17.08 0.27
N PRO A 293 -12.26 -16.27 -0.55
CA PRO A 293 -11.69 -15.01 -1.03
C PRO A 293 -11.50 -14.06 0.16
N ALA A 294 -10.37 -13.37 0.20
CA ALA A 294 -10.05 -12.39 1.23
C ALA A 294 -9.37 -11.16 0.63
N TYR A 295 -9.49 -10.04 1.33
CA TYR A 295 -8.69 -8.86 1.05
C TYR A 295 -7.27 -9.04 1.59
N LEU A 296 -6.31 -9.24 0.67
CA LEU A 296 -4.89 -9.43 0.98
C LEU A 296 -4.06 -8.34 0.29
N HIS A 297 -3.34 -7.57 1.10
CA HIS A 297 -2.56 -6.41 0.68
C HIS A 297 -1.09 -6.75 0.36
N SER A 298 -0.56 -7.82 0.96
CA SER A 298 0.83 -8.25 0.81
C SER A 298 0.99 -9.78 0.93
N LEU A 299 2.20 -10.28 0.69
CA LEU A 299 2.59 -11.68 0.78
C LEU A 299 4.05 -11.78 1.22
N PHE A 300 4.47 -12.95 1.72
CA PHE A 300 5.85 -13.16 2.13
C PHE A 300 6.66 -13.88 1.05
N LEU A 301 7.98 -13.61 1.07
CA LEU A 301 8.96 -14.29 0.24
C LEU A 301 10.12 -14.76 1.14
N SER A 302 10.48 -16.03 1.02
CA SER A 302 11.73 -16.58 1.55
C SER A 302 12.61 -17.09 0.40
N GLY A 303 13.77 -17.67 0.71
CA GLY A 303 14.72 -18.15 -0.30
C GLY A 303 14.08 -19.15 -1.27
N ASP A 304 13.34 -20.13 -0.73
CA ASP A 304 12.76 -21.24 -1.49
C ASP A 304 11.24 -21.16 -1.65
N TYR A 305 10.55 -20.26 -0.93
CA TYR A 305 9.08 -20.27 -0.87
C TYR A 305 8.44 -18.88 -1.03
N VAL A 306 7.25 -18.86 -1.63
CA VAL A 306 6.26 -17.79 -1.49
C VAL A 306 5.25 -18.24 -0.43
N ILE A 307 4.92 -17.37 0.53
CA ILE A 307 3.92 -17.68 1.56
C ILE A 307 2.74 -16.72 1.38
N LEU A 308 1.60 -17.28 0.96
CA LEU A 308 0.34 -16.55 0.90
C LEU A 308 -0.43 -16.78 2.20
N CYS A 309 -0.50 -15.75 3.03
CA CYS A 309 -1.27 -15.77 4.27
C CYS A 309 -2.66 -15.20 4.02
N VAL A 310 -3.70 -16.03 4.14
CA VAL A 310 -5.11 -15.65 4.04
C VAL A 310 -5.61 -15.34 5.45
N TRP A 311 -5.44 -14.08 5.86
CA TRP A 311 -5.94 -13.54 7.12
C TRP A 311 -7.44 -13.19 7.07
N ASN A 312 -8.02 -12.90 8.23
CA ASN A 312 -9.46 -12.74 8.39
C ASN A 312 -9.93 -11.36 7.91
N ALA A 313 -10.04 -11.23 6.58
CA ALA A 313 -10.72 -10.15 5.87
C ALA A 313 -11.48 -10.74 4.68
N HIS A 314 -12.22 -11.80 4.95
CA HIS A 314 -12.90 -12.59 3.94
C HIS A 314 -13.98 -11.77 3.21
N LEU A 315 -14.17 -12.02 1.93
CA LEU A 315 -15.05 -11.24 1.06
C LEU A 315 -16.38 -11.95 0.80
N ASN A 316 -17.44 -11.16 0.68
CA ASN A 316 -18.67 -11.54 0.00
C ASN A 316 -18.75 -10.79 -1.35
N PRO A 317 -18.28 -11.38 -2.47
CA PRO A 317 -18.19 -10.70 -3.75
C PRO A 317 -19.53 -10.22 -4.32
N THR A 318 -20.66 -10.76 -3.83
CA THR A 318 -21.99 -10.35 -4.30
C THR A 318 -22.33 -8.90 -3.90
N VAL A 319 -21.74 -8.38 -2.81
CA VAL A 319 -21.97 -7.03 -2.29
C VAL A 319 -21.35 -5.96 -3.21
N LEU A 320 -20.24 -6.28 -3.86
CA LEU A 320 -19.47 -5.35 -4.70
C LEU A 320 -20.25 -4.81 -5.91
N LYS A 321 -21.37 -5.44 -6.28
CA LYS A 321 -22.26 -4.93 -7.34
C LYS A 321 -22.93 -3.60 -6.96
N ASN A 322 -23.28 -3.44 -5.68
CA ASN A 322 -24.12 -2.33 -5.20
C ASN A 322 -23.54 -1.60 -3.98
N GLY A 323 -22.37 -2.02 -3.48
CA GLY A 323 -21.69 -1.45 -2.33
C GLY A 323 -20.24 -1.04 -2.63
N SER A 324 -19.55 -0.58 -1.59
CA SER A 324 -18.10 -0.37 -1.63
C SER A 324 -17.34 -1.67 -1.38
N PHE A 325 -16.02 -1.66 -1.61
CA PHE A 325 -15.17 -2.80 -1.31
C PHE A 325 -15.17 -3.17 0.18
N LEU A 326 -15.09 -2.16 1.06
CA LEU A 326 -15.13 -2.35 2.50
C LEU A 326 -16.46 -2.99 2.97
N GLN A 327 -17.58 -2.67 2.33
CA GLN A 327 -18.87 -3.34 2.63
C GLN A 327 -18.89 -4.81 2.21
N ALA A 328 -18.05 -5.22 1.27
CA ALA A 328 -17.92 -6.61 0.85
C ALA A 328 -17.03 -7.42 1.78
N ILE A 329 -16.19 -6.79 2.62
CA ILE A 329 -15.45 -7.48 3.67
C ILE A 329 -16.44 -7.93 4.73
N ARG A 330 -16.48 -9.24 4.97
CA ARG A 330 -17.32 -9.86 5.99
C ARG A 330 -16.86 -9.37 7.38
N PRO A 331 -17.76 -9.26 8.36
CA PRO A 331 -17.35 -9.03 9.74
C PRO A 331 -16.30 -10.05 10.17
N PHE A 332 -15.34 -9.59 10.97
CA PHE A 332 -14.29 -10.47 11.51
C PHE A 332 -14.92 -11.65 12.26
N ASP A 333 -14.49 -12.87 11.92
CA ASP A 333 -14.99 -14.10 12.53
C ASP A 333 -13.85 -14.80 13.30
N ALA A 334 -13.90 -14.73 14.63
CA ALA A 334 -12.90 -15.33 15.50
C ALA A 334 -12.86 -16.88 15.43
N SER A 335 -13.86 -17.52 14.81
CA SER A 335 -13.92 -18.98 14.63
C SER A 335 -13.26 -19.46 13.33
N GLU A 336 -13.06 -18.57 12.35
CA GLU A 336 -12.40 -18.90 11.09
C GLU A 336 -10.87 -18.65 11.22
N PRO A 337 -10.02 -19.69 11.16
CA PRO A 337 -8.58 -19.53 11.33
C PRO A 337 -7.94 -18.77 10.16
N THR A 338 -6.82 -18.10 10.42
CA THR A 338 -5.93 -17.63 9.34
C THR A 338 -5.24 -18.83 8.71
N LYS A 339 -5.19 -18.88 7.36
CA LYS A 339 -4.51 -19.95 6.62
C LYS A 339 -3.21 -19.45 5.98
N TRP A 340 -2.16 -20.25 6.06
CA TRP A 340 -0.85 -19.96 5.47
C TRP A 340 -0.53 -21.01 4.43
N TYR A 341 -0.48 -20.61 3.16
CA TYR A 341 -0.15 -21.47 2.04
C TYR A 341 1.31 -21.28 1.65
N VAL A 342 2.11 -22.34 1.74
CA VAL A 342 3.53 -22.32 1.39
C VAL A 342 3.69 -22.90 0.00
N VAL A 343 4.10 -22.06 -0.95
CA VAL A 343 4.29 -22.41 -2.36
C VAL A 343 5.77 -22.45 -2.66
N ASP A 344 6.25 -23.58 -3.19
CA ASP A 344 7.61 -23.74 -3.68
C ASP A 344 7.84 -22.84 -4.91
N ARG A 345 8.94 -22.08 -4.89
CA ARG A 345 9.33 -21.17 -5.99
C ARG A 345 10.63 -21.57 -6.68
N THR A 346 11.30 -22.63 -6.24
CA THR A 346 12.62 -23.03 -6.78
C THR A 346 12.64 -24.41 -7.42
N ARG A 347 11.72 -25.32 -7.07
CA ARG A 347 11.73 -26.74 -7.49
C ARG A 347 10.53 -27.15 -8.34
N GLY A 348 9.56 -26.26 -8.54
CA GLY A 348 8.34 -26.52 -9.30
C GLY A 348 7.37 -27.46 -8.59
N GLN A 349 7.35 -27.47 -7.25
CA GLN A 349 6.49 -28.38 -6.48
C GLN A 349 5.09 -27.83 -6.21
N GLY A 350 4.84 -26.55 -6.51
CA GLY A 350 3.57 -25.89 -6.27
C GLY A 350 3.26 -25.73 -4.78
N LEU A 351 2.02 -25.95 -4.36
CA LEU A 351 1.60 -25.84 -2.96
C LEU A 351 2.17 -27.01 -2.14
N VAL A 352 3.15 -26.74 -1.28
CA VAL A 352 3.86 -27.77 -0.50
C VAL A 352 3.31 -27.96 0.91
N ALA A 353 2.75 -26.93 1.52
CA ALA A 353 2.17 -27.02 2.86
C ALA A 353 1.06 -26.01 3.13
N THR A 354 0.21 -26.35 4.09
CA THR A 354 -0.80 -25.45 4.66
C THR A 354 -0.66 -25.40 6.18
N TYR A 355 -0.69 -24.21 6.75
CA TYR A 355 -0.73 -24.00 8.21
C TYR A 355 -1.96 -23.19 8.59
N GLU A 356 -2.40 -23.34 9.84
CA GLU A 356 -3.42 -22.52 10.47
C GLU A 356 -2.87 -21.82 11.72
N SER A 357 -3.41 -20.63 12.00
CA SER A 357 -3.17 -19.90 13.24
C SER A 357 -4.46 -19.24 13.74
N PRO A 358 -4.49 -18.73 14.98
CA PRO A 358 -5.57 -17.84 15.42
C PRO A 358 -5.79 -16.69 14.42
N PRO A 359 -7.04 -16.24 14.23
CA PRO A 359 -7.35 -15.19 13.27
C PRO A 359 -6.74 -13.86 13.66
N PHE A 360 -6.38 -13.10 12.64
CA PHE A 360 -5.91 -11.72 12.74
C PHE A 360 -6.20 -11.01 11.42
N PHE A 361 -5.92 -9.72 11.36
CA PHE A 361 -5.86 -8.94 10.13
C PHE A 361 -4.45 -8.37 9.92
N CYS A 362 -4.04 -8.18 8.67
CA CYS A 362 -2.72 -7.66 8.31
C CYS A 362 -2.85 -6.81 7.04
N PHE A 363 -2.07 -5.73 6.97
CA PHE A 363 -1.74 -5.08 5.70
C PHE A 363 -0.35 -5.50 5.25
N HIS A 364 0.67 -5.29 6.09
CA HIS A 364 2.07 -5.33 5.68
C HIS A 364 2.85 -6.48 6.29
N THR A 365 3.33 -7.38 5.43
CA THR A 365 4.44 -8.26 5.72
C THR A 365 5.75 -7.49 5.81
N ILE A 366 6.63 -7.85 6.74
CA ILE A 366 7.97 -7.28 6.89
C ILE A 366 8.96 -8.15 6.11
N ASN A 367 9.15 -9.40 6.53
CA ASN A 367 10.11 -10.33 5.93
C ASN A 367 9.75 -11.79 6.22
N ALA A 368 10.35 -12.71 5.49
CA ALA A 368 10.39 -14.12 5.85
C ALA A 368 11.73 -14.75 5.50
N TRP A 369 12.20 -15.69 6.31
CA TRP A 369 13.45 -16.41 6.05
C TRP A 369 13.35 -17.85 6.53
N GLN A 370 14.32 -18.66 6.09
CA GLN A 370 14.42 -20.06 6.46
C GLN A 370 15.45 -20.25 7.57
N GLU A 371 15.14 -21.14 8.51
CA GLU A 371 16.06 -21.62 9.54
C GLU A 371 16.02 -23.15 9.58
N ASP A 372 17.08 -23.79 10.09
CA ASP A 372 17.03 -25.21 10.40
C ASP A 372 15.87 -25.50 11.35
N ALA A 373 15.14 -26.59 11.10
CA ALA A 373 13.98 -26.92 11.91
C ALA A 373 14.37 -27.10 13.38
N VAL A 374 13.66 -26.40 14.28
CA VAL A 374 13.90 -26.52 15.73
C VAL A 374 13.67 -27.95 16.21
N ASN A 375 12.69 -28.63 15.61
CA ASN A 375 12.34 -30.02 15.90
C ASN A 375 12.26 -30.83 14.60
N GLY A 376 13.28 -31.62 14.27
CA GLY A 376 13.26 -32.50 13.10
C GLY A 376 14.51 -32.38 12.24
N SER A 377 14.40 -32.71 10.96
CA SER A 377 15.49 -32.65 9.96
C SER A 377 15.13 -31.81 8.73
N GLY A 378 14.11 -30.96 8.85
CA GLY A 378 13.62 -30.10 7.78
C GLY A 378 14.03 -28.63 7.95
N VAL A 379 13.27 -27.76 7.31
CA VAL A 379 13.40 -26.31 7.39
C VAL A 379 12.16 -25.72 8.06
N ASP A 380 12.34 -24.71 8.89
CA ASP A 380 11.26 -23.85 9.36
C ASP A 380 11.26 -22.54 8.56
N ILE A 381 10.09 -21.94 8.34
CA ILE A 381 9.98 -20.57 7.84
C ILE A 381 9.60 -19.66 9.00
N VAL A 382 10.38 -18.60 9.20
CA VAL A 382 10.06 -17.51 10.14
C VAL A 382 9.49 -16.35 9.33
N THR A 383 8.41 -15.75 9.83
CA THR A 383 7.69 -14.64 9.19
C THR A 383 7.55 -13.48 10.18
N GLU A 384 7.75 -12.26 9.71
CA GLU A 384 7.50 -11.02 10.48
C GLU A 384 6.53 -10.11 9.74
N PHE A 385 5.56 -9.52 10.43
CA PHE A 385 4.51 -8.69 9.85
C PHE A 385 3.87 -7.77 10.88
N VAL A 386 3.05 -6.84 10.41
CA VAL A 386 2.23 -5.95 11.24
C VAL A 386 0.84 -6.57 11.43
N ARG A 387 0.55 -6.97 12.66
CA ARG A 387 -0.67 -7.69 13.03
C ARG A 387 -1.69 -6.73 13.66
N TYR A 388 -2.95 -6.90 13.27
CA TYR A 388 -4.12 -6.36 13.97
C TYR A 388 -4.95 -7.49 14.55
N ASP A 389 -5.63 -7.25 15.68
CA ASP A 389 -6.57 -8.23 16.23
C ASP A 389 -7.75 -8.52 15.30
N ASN A 390 -8.18 -7.52 14.53
CA ASN A 390 -9.30 -7.59 13.62
C ASN A 390 -9.18 -6.49 12.53
N ALA A 391 -10.18 -6.39 11.65
CA ALA A 391 -10.19 -5.46 10.53
C ALA A 391 -10.77 -4.04 10.85
N ASP A 392 -11.00 -3.69 12.12
CA ASP A 392 -11.61 -2.41 12.52
C ASP A 392 -10.81 -1.18 12.04
N THR A 393 -9.50 -1.34 11.83
CA THR A 393 -8.63 -0.28 11.29
C THR A 393 -9.16 0.25 9.94
N LEU A 394 -9.79 -0.60 9.12
CA LEU A 394 -10.41 -0.18 7.86
C LEU A 394 -11.56 0.82 8.05
N HIS A 395 -12.22 0.81 9.21
CA HIS A 395 -13.23 1.80 9.55
C HIS A 395 -12.65 3.03 10.25
N MET A 396 -11.45 2.92 10.83
CA MET A 396 -10.72 4.08 11.35
C MET A 396 -10.27 4.98 10.19
N LEU A 397 -9.91 4.43 9.03
CA LEU A 397 -9.36 5.18 7.89
C LEU A 397 -10.36 6.02 7.06
N TYR A 398 -11.55 6.31 7.60
CA TYR A 398 -12.42 7.35 7.05
C TYR A 398 -11.90 8.75 7.38
N TYR A 399 -12.00 9.70 6.44
CA TYR A 399 -11.47 11.07 6.63
C TYR A 399 -12.03 11.77 7.88
N GLU A 400 -13.30 11.53 8.23
CA GLU A 400 -13.91 12.09 9.45
C GLU A 400 -13.22 11.65 10.75
N ASN A 401 -12.56 10.48 10.75
CA ASN A 401 -11.82 10.00 11.93
C ASN A 401 -10.35 10.45 11.90
N LEU A 402 -9.82 10.80 10.73
CA LEU A 402 -8.41 11.14 10.51
C LEU A 402 -8.12 12.64 10.57
N ILE A 403 -9.05 13.48 10.11
CA ILE A 403 -8.86 14.92 10.02
C ILE A 403 -8.92 15.54 11.43
N SER A 404 -7.82 16.17 11.83
CA SER A 404 -7.63 16.67 13.20
C SER A 404 -8.63 17.74 13.61
N SER A 405 -9.17 18.52 12.67
CA SER A 405 -10.22 19.52 12.93
C SER A 405 -11.64 18.95 13.04
N SER A 406 -11.86 17.68 12.65
CA SER A 406 -13.16 17.04 12.74
C SER A 406 -13.57 16.80 14.20
N THR A 407 -14.86 17.00 14.48
CA THR A 407 -15.46 16.66 15.77
C THR A 407 -15.51 15.15 16.02
N GLU A 408 -15.69 14.37 14.96
CA GLU A 408 -15.75 12.91 14.97
C GLU A 408 -14.39 12.32 15.33
N ALA A 409 -13.30 12.82 14.75
CA ALA A 409 -11.94 12.40 15.08
C ALA A 409 -11.64 12.51 16.58
N LYS A 410 -12.06 13.61 17.22
CA LYS A 410 -11.91 13.82 18.67
C LYS A 410 -12.72 12.83 19.52
N ALA A 411 -13.89 12.40 19.04
CA ALA A 411 -14.72 11.42 19.72
C ALA A 411 -14.17 9.99 19.53
N HIS A 412 -13.78 9.64 18.31
CA HIS A 412 -13.27 8.32 17.95
C HIS A 412 -11.98 7.98 18.71
N ALA A 413 -11.07 8.94 18.84
CA ALA A 413 -9.83 8.78 19.59
C ALA A 413 -10.04 8.47 21.09
N ARG A 414 -11.21 8.80 21.65
CA ARG A 414 -11.55 8.52 23.06
C ARG A 414 -12.16 7.13 23.30
N ASP A 415 -12.95 6.62 22.36
CA ASP A 415 -13.86 5.48 22.63
C ASP A 415 -13.38 4.12 22.08
N LYS A 416 -12.46 4.10 21.11
CA LYS A 416 -12.10 2.85 20.38
C LYS A 416 -10.60 2.59 20.21
N LYS A 417 -9.75 3.32 20.93
CA LYS A 417 -8.30 3.35 20.75
C LYS A 417 -7.61 1.99 20.59
N ASP A 418 -8.08 0.94 21.24
CA ASP A 418 -7.39 -0.36 21.28
C ASP A 418 -7.83 -1.36 20.19
N THR A 419 -8.98 -1.20 19.53
CA THR A 419 -9.50 -2.24 18.61
C THR A 419 -8.82 -2.23 17.25
N PHE A 420 -8.17 -1.13 16.89
CA PHE A 420 -7.51 -0.94 15.60
C PHE A 420 -5.99 -0.71 15.72
N ARG A 421 -5.37 -1.00 16.88
CA ARG A 421 -3.91 -0.85 17.03
C ARG A 421 -3.18 -2.04 16.42
N PRO A 422 -2.25 -1.78 15.49
CA PRO A 422 -1.31 -2.78 15.02
C PRO A 422 -0.23 -3.08 16.05
N GLU A 423 0.46 -4.20 15.88
CA GLU A 423 1.66 -4.58 16.60
C GLU A 423 2.61 -5.37 15.69
N PHE A 424 3.90 -5.38 16.00
CA PHE A 424 4.82 -6.28 15.29
C PHE A 424 4.60 -7.72 15.77
N ALA A 425 4.55 -8.65 14.84
CA ALA A 425 4.37 -10.06 15.12
C ALA A 425 5.40 -10.92 14.39
N ARG A 426 5.85 -12.00 15.03
CA ARG A 426 6.65 -13.05 14.40
C ARG A 426 6.00 -14.41 14.57
N PHE A 427 5.82 -15.13 13.47
CA PHE A 427 5.25 -16.47 13.42
C PHE A 427 6.22 -17.44 12.76
N ARG A 428 6.24 -18.69 13.24
CA ARG A 428 7.04 -19.79 12.72
C ARG A 428 6.16 -20.88 12.12
N LEU A 429 6.46 -21.28 10.90
CA LEU A 429 5.86 -22.39 10.16
C LEU A 429 6.85 -23.54 10.20
N SER A 430 6.61 -24.52 11.06
CA SER A 430 7.61 -25.56 11.37
C SER A 430 7.58 -26.74 10.41
N ASN A 431 8.76 -27.31 10.14
CA ASN A 431 8.93 -28.54 9.35
C ASN A 431 8.26 -28.49 7.98
N ILE A 432 8.69 -27.59 7.11
CA ILE A 432 8.22 -27.51 5.73
C ILE A 432 8.51 -28.85 5.02
N PRO A 433 7.49 -29.51 4.44
CA PRO A 433 7.66 -30.75 3.68
C PRO A 433 8.56 -30.56 2.45
N THR A 434 9.21 -31.65 2.02
CA THR A 434 10.03 -31.68 0.80
C THR A 434 9.22 -31.89 -0.49
N GLY A 435 7.90 -31.90 -0.40
CA GLY A 435 6.96 -32.05 -1.52
C GLY A 435 5.51 -31.78 -1.07
N PRO A 436 4.54 -31.82 -2.00
CA PRO A 436 3.14 -31.53 -1.69
C PRO A 436 2.57 -32.34 -0.53
N SER A 437 1.96 -31.64 0.43
CA SER A 437 1.26 -32.24 1.56
C SER A 437 -0.14 -31.64 1.73
N THR A 438 -1.10 -32.50 2.09
CA THR A 438 -2.47 -32.11 2.45
C THR A 438 -2.67 -31.95 3.96
N GLU A 439 -1.64 -32.24 4.77
CA GLU A 439 -1.68 -32.05 6.22
C GLU A 439 -1.76 -30.55 6.55
N ILE A 440 -2.69 -30.19 7.43
CA ILE A 440 -2.80 -28.84 7.99
C ILE A 440 -2.00 -28.81 9.29
N LYS A 441 -0.97 -27.97 9.33
CA LYS A 441 -0.08 -27.77 10.48
C LYS A 441 -0.45 -26.49 11.24
N VAL A 442 0.20 -26.23 12.38
CA VAL A 442 -0.02 -25.00 13.17
C VAL A 442 1.12 -24.02 12.96
N ALA A 443 0.80 -22.80 12.53
CA ALA A 443 1.74 -21.68 12.54
C ALA A 443 1.77 -21.08 13.96
N THR A 444 2.96 -21.04 14.56
CA THR A 444 3.12 -20.70 15.99
C THR A 444 3.62 -19.27 16.14
N ALA A 445 2.95 -18.45 16.94
CA ALA A 445 3.44 -17.12 17.30
C ALA A 445 4.67 -17.24 18.21
N GLU A 446 5.79 -16.63 17.83
CA GLU A 446 6.98 -16.50 18.68
C GLU A 446 6.87 -15.29 19.62
N TRP A 447 6.39 -14.17 19.09
CA TRP A 447 6.15 -12.94 19.84
C TRP A 447 5.24 -11.99 19.08
N MET A 448 4.57 -11.13 19.85
CA MET A 448 3.77 -9.99 19.39
C MET A 448 4.06 -8.83 20.35
N ILE A 449 4.44 -7.65 19.85
CA ILE A 449 4.97 -6.56 20.67
C ILE A 449 4.81 -5.18 20.02
N CYS A 450 5.00 -4.11 20.80
CA CYS A 450 4.94 -2.71 20.39
C CYS A 450 3.53 -2.23 20.01
N LYS A 451 2.48 -2.87 20.52
CA LYS A 451 1.09 -2.47 20.31
C LYS A 451 0.77 -1.05 20.80
N ASP A 452 1.45 -0.63 21.87
CA ASP A 452 1.39 0.73 22.40
C ASP A 452 1.93 1.77 21.41
N LEU A 453 2.87 1.40 20.54
CA LEU A 453 3.40 2.28 19.50
C LEU A 453 2.56 2.28 18.22
N ALA A 454 1.68 1.28 18.03
CA ALA A 454 0.87 1.13 16.82
C ALA A 454 1.71 1.30 15.53
N PRO A 455 2.74 0.46 15.31
CA PRO A 455 3.63 0.58 14.18
C PRO A 455 2.94 0.19 12.86
N GLU A 456 3.21 0.93 11.79
CA GLU A 456 2.73 0.63 10.43
C GLU A 456 3.73 1.09 9.35
N LEU A 457 3.46 0.74 8.08
CA LEU A 457 4.34 0.94 6.91
C LEU A 457 5.79 0.53 7.22
N PRO A 458 6.00 -0.75 7.58
CA PRO A 458 7.29 -1.19 8.03
C PRO A 458 8.30 -1.26 6.88
N THR A 459 9.55 -0.91 7.18
CA THR A 459 10.69 -1.08 6.29
C THR A 459 11.84 -1.73 7.05
N MET A 460 12.82 -2.23 6.31
CA MET A 460 14.04 -2.81 6.84
C MET A 460 15.19 -2.60 5.85
N ASN A 461 16.40 -3.06 6.18
CA ASN A 461 17.50 -3.04 5.24
C ASN A 461 17.18 -3.97 4.04
N PRO A 462 17.06 -3.44 2.81
CA PRO A 462 16.68 -4.24 1.64
C PRO A 462 17.72 -5.31 1.28
N LYS A 463 18.95 -5.23 1.79
CA LYS A 463 19.97 -6.28 1.62
C LYS A 463 19.62 -7.59 2.34
N LEU A 464 18.67 -7.58 3.27
CA LEU A 464 18.29 -8.72 4.11
C LEU A 464 16.94 -9.33 3.75
N VAL A 465 16.35 -8.95 2.63
CA VAL A 465 15.15 -9.61 2.09
C VAL A 465 15.42 -11.10 1.93
N THR A 466 14.46 -11.94 2.33
CA THR A 466 14.57 -13.41 2.42
C THR A 466 15.58 -13.97 3.44
N GLN A 467 16.29 -13.09 4.15
CA GLN A 467 17.32 -13.43 5.13
C GLN A 467 16.90 -12.98 6.53
N LYS A 468 17.54 -13.55 7.55
CA LYS A 468 17.33 -13.14 8.93
C LYS A 468 17.78 -11.69 9.13
N HIS A 469 16.91 -10.88 9.73
CA HIS A 469 17.18 -9.48 10.08
C HIS A 469 16.89 -9.22 11.56
N ARG A 470 17.35 -8.07 12.07
CA ARG A 470 17.22 -7.64 13.45
C ARG A 470 16.39 -6.37 13.60
N TYR A 471 16.54 -5.40 12.69
CA TYR A 471 15.96 -4.08 12.80
C TYR A 471 14.78 -3.89 11.85
N THR A 472 13.71 -3.31 12.39
CA THR A 472 12.52 -2.88 11.62
C THR A 472 12.27 -1.41 11.92
N TYR A 473 11.95 -0.64 10.88
CA TYR A 473 11.55 0.75 10.99
C TYR A 473 10.08 0.89 10.60
N ALA A 474 9.33 1.76 11.24
CA ALA A 474 7.91 1.96 10.95
C ALA A 474 7.49 3.37 11.37
N ILE A 475 6.38 3.86 10.83
CA ILE A 475 5.67 5.00 11.44
C ILE A 475 4.84 4.55 12.65
N THR A 476 4.49 5.47 13.53
CA THR A 476 3.72 5.19 14.77
C THR A 476 2.47 6.04 14.89
N ALA A 477 1.43 5.50 15.53
CA ALA A 477 0.21 6.21 15.95
C ALA A 477 0.02 6.11 17.48
N ARG A 478 0.74 6.93 18.24
CA ARG A 478 0.78 6.92 19.72
C ARG A 478 -0.32 7.77 20.37
N ASP A 479 -1.29 8.22 19.56
CA ASP A 479 -2.44 9.04 19.93
C ASP A 479 -2.07 10.48 20.31
N GLU A 480 -0.88 10.93 19.93
CA GLU A 480 -0.50 12.35 19.98
C GLU A 480 -1.19 13.13 18.85
N SER A 481 -1.57 12.44 17.78
CA SER A 481 -2.36 12.95 16.65
C SER A 481 -3.54 12.00 16.33
N THR A 482 -4.42 12.40 15.43
CA THR A 482 -5.47 11.52 14.86
C THR A 482 -4.95 10.61 13.74
N PHE A 483 -3.66 10.65 13.47
CA PHE A 483 -2.98 9.87 12.42
C PHE A 483 -1.58 9.46 12.93
N PHE A 484 -0.55 9.55 12.09
CA PHE A 484 0.82 9.20 12.46
C PHE A 484 1.58 10.35 13.09
N ASP A 485 2.37 10.04 14.13
CA ASP A 485 3.01 11.03 15.01
C ASP A 485 4.50 10.75 15.31
N GLY A 486 5.11 9.79 14.63
CA GLY A 486 6.51 9.43 14.85
C GLY A 486 7.01 8.31 13.96
N ILE A 487 8.30 8.03 14.08
CA ILE A 487 9.00 6.92 13.44
C ILE A 487 9.66 6.09 14.55
N VAL A 488 9.40 4.78 14.55
CA VAL A 488 10.03 3.82 15.45
C VAL A 488 11.10 3.02 14.74
N LYS A 489 12.20 2.75 15.44
CA LYS A 489 13.10 1.65 15.16
C LYS A 489 12.91 0.58 16.23
N PHE A 490 12.69 -0.65 15.81
CA PHE A 490 12.54 -1.81 16.68
C PHE A 490 13.73 -2.75 16.52
N ASP A 491 14.30 -3.20 17.64
CA ASP A 491 15.34 -4.22 17.71
C ASP A 491 14.71 -5.55 18.14
N SER A 492 14.60 -6.50 17.20
CA SER A 492 13.93 -7.78 17.45
C SER A 492 14.72 -8.72 18.35
N GLN A 493 16.00 -8.45 18.62
CA GLN A 493 16.84 -9.25 19.50
C GLN A 493 16.73 -8.79 20.95
N THR A 494 16.87 -7.49 21.20
CA THR A 494 16.79 -6.92 22.57
C THR A 494 15.37 -6.57 22.98
N LYS A 495 14.43 -6.54 22.02
CA LYS A 495 13.03 -6.10 22.20
C LYS A 495 12.90 -4.65 22.64
N THR A 496 13.86 -3.80 22.28
CA THR A 496 13.87 -2.37 22.59
C THR A 496 13.52 -1.51 21.38
N THR A 497 13.08 -0.29 21.62
CA THR A 497 12.73 0.68 20.58
C THR A 497 13.49 1.99 20.72
N LEU A 498 13.71 2.67 19.59
CA LEU A 498 14.04 4.10 19.52
C LEU A 498 12.91 4.82 18.78
N LEU A 499 12.69 6.08 19.13
CA LEU A 499 11.62 6.88 18.56
C LEU A 499 12.16 8.23 18.09
N TRP A 500 11.77 8.61 16.87
CA TRP A 500 11.82 9.99 16.39
C TRP A 500 10.41 10.57 16.38
N ASN A 501 10.24 11.77 16.94
CA ASN A 501 9.01 12.53 16.86
C ASN A 501 9.25 14.01 17.11
N HIS A 502 8.43 14.85 16.48
CA HIS A 502 8.31 16.27 16.78
C HIS A 502 6.83 16.62 16.85
N HIS A 503 6.46 17.46 17.82
CA HIS A 503 5.06 17.84 18.00
C HIS A 503 4.51 18.52 16.74
N ALA A 504 3.28 18.16 16.34
CA ALA A 504 2.59 18.64 15.14
C ALA A 504 3.30 18.29 13.81
N GLN A 505 4.14 17.25 13.78
CA GLN A 505 4.83 16.81 12.57
C GLN A 505 4.57 15.33 12.27
N SER A 506 3.81 15.07 11.20
CA SER A 506 3.38 13.72 10.81
C SER A 506 4.28 13.15 9.71
N PRO A 507 5.07 12.10 9.99
CA PRO A 507 5.92 11.44 9.00
C PRO A 507 5.13 10.44 8.14
N GLY A 508 5.61 10.22 6.92
CA GLY A 508 5.27 9.06 6.10
C GLY A 508 6.25 7.91 6.29
N GLU A 509 6.05 6.83 5.52
CA GLU A 509 6.88 5.62 5.53
C GLU A 509 8.40 5.93 5.52
N PRO A 510 9.19 5.38 6.47
CA PRO A 510 10.62 5.64 6.58
C PRO A 510 11.43 4.70 5.67
N ILE A 511 11.79 5.14 4.47
CA ILE A 511 12.53 4.32 3.49
C ILE A 511 14.00 4.16 3.90
N PHE A 512 14.46 2.94 4.17
CA PHE A 512 15.86 2.66 4.51
C PHE A 512 16.76 2.67 3.28
N VAL A 513 17.82 3.49 3.32
CA VAL A 513 18.87 3.56 2.30
C VAL A 513 20.19 3.08 2.90
N PRO A 514 20.69 1.89 2.49
CA PRO A 514 21.92 1.34 3.05
C PRO A 514 23.12 2.20 2.66
N ARG A 515 24.05 2.36 3.60
CA ARG A 515 25.40 2.80 3.27
C ARG A 515 26.05 1.71 2.39
N PRO A 516 26.60 2.05 1.21
CA PRO A 516 27.15 1.06 0.28
C PRO A 516 28.23 0.16 0.90
N ASP A 517 29.15 0.77 1.65
CA ASP A 517 30.26 0.16 2.38
C ASP A 517 29.97 -0.10 3.87
N GLY A 518 28.70 0.02 4.29
CA GLY A 518 28.26 -0.28 5.66
C GLY A 518 28.44 -1.76 5.99
N SER A 519 28.78 -2.03 7.26
CA SER A 519 29.05 -3.38 7.78
C SER A 519 27.98 -3.89 8.73
N GLU A 520 27.25 -2.99 9.38
CA GLU A 520 26.13 -3.31 10.27
C GLU A 520 24.80 -3.21 9.54
N GLU A 521 23.79 -3.92 10.05
CA GLU A 521 22.46 -3.97 9.44
C GLU A 521 21.77 -2.60 9.37
N ASP A 522 21.99 -1.75 10.37
CA ASP A 522 21.45 -0.40 10.48
C ASP A 522 22.42 0.70 10.00
N ASP A 523 23.50 0.33 9.31
CA ASP A 523 24.40 1.29 8.65
C ASP A 523 23.73 1.89 7.41
N GLY A 524 23.03 3.01 7.62
CA GLY A 524 22.29 3.68 6.57
C GLY A 524 21.56 4.91 7.06
N VAL A 525 20.66 5.40 6.22
CA VAL A 525 19.74 6.49 6.56
C VAL A 525 18.30 6.08 6.32
N LEU A 526 17.36 6.77 6.97
CA LEU A 526 15.94 6.72 6.64
C LEU A 526 15.55 8.00 5.90
N LEU A 527 14.82 7.86 4.81
CA LEU A 527 14.17 8.96 4.08
C LEU A 527 12.66 8.91 4.34
N SER A 528 12.09 9.99 4.88
CA SER A 528 10.65 10.10 5.14
C SER A 528 10.14 11.48 4.75
N VAL A 529 8.96 11.56 4.14
CA VAL A 529 8.30 12.84 3.88
C VAL A 529 7.47 13.20 5.10
N VAL A 530 7.71 14.38 5.66
CA VAL A 530 7.02 14.84 6.87
C VAL A 530 6.17 16.06 6.54
N LEU A 531 4.92 16.08 7.00
CA LEU A 531 4.11 17.29 7.05
C LEU A 531 4.38 18.02 8.37
N ASP A 532 4.80 19.29 8.28
CA ASP A 532 4.77 20.21 9.42
C ASP A 532 3.39 20.88 9.46
N GLY A 533 2.59 20.52 10.47
CA GLY A 533 1.20 20.93 10.61
C GLY A 533 1.03 22.45 10.78
N TYR A 534 1.94 23.12 11.50
CA TYR A 534 1.83 24.56 11.75
C TYR A 534 2.16 25.38 10.50
N SER A 535 3.21 25.01 9.77
CA SER A 535 3.57 25.69 8.54
C SER A 535 2.74 25.24 7.34
N SER A 536 2.02 24.11 7.46
CA SER A 536 1.30 23.46 6.35
C SER A 536 2.19 23.16 5.15
N LYS A 537 3.46 22.86 5.40
CA LYS A 537 4.46 22.53 4.38
C LYS A 537 5.13 21.21 4.72
N SER A 538 5.54 20.50 3.67
CA SER A 538 6.27 19.25 3.83
C SER A 538 7.76 19.42 3.61
N TYR A 539 8.52 18.44 4.07
CA TYR A 539 9.95 18.31 3.78
C TYR A 539 10.35 16.84 3.70
N LEU A 540 11.40 16.55 2.94
CA LEU A 540 12.06 15.25 2.96
C LEU A 540 13.05 15.23 4.13
N LEU A 541 12.78 14.41 5.14
CA LEU A 541 13.63 14.16 6.30
C LEU A 541 14.68 13.09 5.99
N CYS A 542 15.91 13.28 6.47
CA CYS A 542 16.95 12.27 6.50
C CYS A 542 17.37 12.00 7.95
N LEU A 543 17.14 10.77 8.42
CA LEU A 543 17.58 10.30 9.74
C LEU A 543 18.75 9.33 9.61
N ASP A 544 19.68 9.38 10.56
CA ASP A 544 20.62 8.28 10.79
C ASP A 544 19.84 7.04 11.26
N ALA A 545 19.92 5.93 10.53
CA ALA A 545 19.10 4.76 10.84
C ALA A 545 19.52 4.06 12.14
N LYS A 546 20.76 4.25 12.59
CA LYS A 546 21.26 3.69 13.85
C LYS A 546 20.63 4.37 15.05
N THR A 547 20.59 5.70 15.04
CA THR A 547 20.27 6.54 16.20
C THR A 547 18.95 7.29 16.11
N LEU A 548 18.30 7.29 14.93
CA LEU A 548 17.16 8.14 14.58
C LEU A 548 17.38 9.65 14.75
N LYS A 549 18.64 10.08 14.81
CA LYS A 549 18.97 11.52 14.83
C LYS A 549 18.85 12.09 13.43
N GLU A 550 18.30 13.29 13.35
CA GLU A 550 18.23 14.01 12.08
C GLU A 550 19.62 14.42 11.59
N LEU A 551 19.89 14.09 10.33
CA LEU A 551 21.10 14.49 9.62
C LEU A 551 20.86 15.74 8.77
N GLY A 552 19.69 15.84 8.14
CA GLY A 552 19.28 16.99 7.35
C GLY A 552 17.90 16.83 6.74
N ARG A 553 17.44 17.86 6.03
CA ARG A 553 16.14 17.85 5.35
C ARG A 553 16.14 18.73 4.09
N ALA A 554 15.19 18.46 3.18
CA ALA A 554 14.93 19.28 1.99
C ALA A 554 13.49 19.83 2.02
N GLN A 555 13.34 21.15 2.03
CA GLN A 555 12.06 21.84 2.23
C GLN A 555 11.24 21.90 0.93
N VAL A 556 9.98 21.49 0.98
CA VAL A 556 9.00 21.64 -0.10
C VAL A 556 8.16 22.91 0.14
N ASN A 557 7.72 23.58 -0.93
CA ASN A 557 7.01 24.86 -0.83
C ASN A 557 5.53 24.74 -0.46
N GLY A 558 4.98 23.52 -0.50
CA GLY A 558 3.60 23.20 -0.12
C GLY A 558 3.50 21.90 0.68
N PRO A 559 2.28 21.50 1.07
CA PRO A 559 2.03 20.21 1.69
C PRO A 559 2.17 19.09 0.64
N ILE A 560 2.69 17.96 1.07
CA ILE A 560 2.59 16.70 0.33
C ILE A 560 1.51 15.87 1.02
N GLY A 561 0.66 15.23 0.21
CA GLY A 561 -0.41 14.38 0.71
C GLY A 561 0.15 13.23 1.57
N PHE A 562 -0.63 12.80 2.56
CA PHE A 562 -0.36 11.57 3.29
C PHE A 562 -0.55 10.37 2.37
N GLY A 563 0.49 10.09 1.60
CA GLY A 563 0.57 8.92 0.73
C GLY A 563 0.91 7.64 1.49
N PHE A 564 0.97 6.53 0.76
CA PHE A 564 1.20 5.20 1.33
C PHE A 564 2.65 4.77 1.20
N HIS A 565 3.10 4.47 -0.01
CA HIS A 565 4.36 3.77 -0.25
C HIS A 565 5.28 4.48 -1.22
N GLY A 566 6.53 4.02 -1.26
CA GLY A 566 7.54 4.60 -2.11
C GLY A 566 8.76 3.73 -2.28
N GLN A 567 9.60 4.14 -3.22
CA GLN A 567 10.77 3.39 -3.63
C GLN A 567 11.94 4.34 -3.82
N HIS A 568 13.07 4.06 -3.17
CA HIS A 568 14.35 4.71 -3.38
C HIS A 568 15.22 3.86 -4.30
N ILE A 569 15.65 4.50 -5.38
CA ILE A 569 16.49 3.96 -6.41
C ILE A 569 17.85 4.63 -6.22
N PRO A 570 18.85 3.94 -5.63
CA PRO A 570 20.12 4.57 -5.35
C PRO A 570 20.89 4.81 -6.65
N ALA A 571 21.71 5.86 -6.67
CA ALA A 571 22.66 6.10 -7.75
C ALA A 571 23.65 4.93 -7.91
N ASN A 572 24.01 4.29 -6.79
CA ASN A 572 24.83 3.08 -6.75
C ASN A 572 24.26 2.13 -5.69
N GLY A 573 24.03 0.86 -6.02
CA GLY A 573 23.64 -0.17 -5.06
C GLY A 573 22.31 -0.86 -5.40
N VAL A 574 21.73 -1.50 -4.39
CA VAL A 574 20.47 -2.25 -4.50
C VAL A 574 19.31 -1.27 -4.27
N PRO A 575 18.35 -1.15 -5.20
CA PRO A 575 17.11 -0.41 -4.97
C PRO A 575 16.43 -0.84 -3.67
N THR A 576 15.76 0.08 -2.99
CA THR A 576 14.58 -0.32 -2.20
C THR A 576 13.47 -0.63 -3.20
N GLY A 577 12.39 -1.31 -2.83
CA GLY A 577 11.44 -1.87 -3.79
C GLY A 577 10.42 -2.76 -3.14
N ASP A 578 9.63 -3.42 -3.99
CA ASP A 578 8.67 -4.49 -3.69
C ASP A 578 9.38 -5.64 -2.93
N TYR A 579 9.87 -5.44 -1.71
CA TYR A 579 10.90 -6.26 -1.08
C TYR A 579 10.52 -6.78 0.28
#